data_AF-A0A2W7BDW7-F1
#
_entry.id   AF-A0A2W7BDW7-F1
#
_cell.length_a   1.000
_cell.length_b   1.000
_cell.length_c   1.000
_cell.angle_alpha   90.00
_cell.angle_beta   90.00
_cell.angle_gamma   90.00
#
_symmetry.space_group_name_H-M   'P 1'
#
loop_
_entity.id
_entity.type
_entity.pdbx_description
1 polymer ?
#
loop_
_entity_poly.entity_id
_entity_poly.type
_entity_poly.pdbx_seq_one_letter_code
_entity_poly.pdbx_strand_id
1 'polypeptide(L)'
;MPTANPTRWVGAVLFALMFWFSSSLLMDFVIMPGLFVGGMMSQPDFGSAGYAMFWVFNRLELLCAAVIVTGLLVARQSRSQKPVMASGLLSRWAIELALGLLALTLVLTYAIAPAMGSLGAALDPFAATVEQPAAMAKMHGLYFGLEALKLLGCGALLSLLYGDLSRADTI
;
A
#
# COMPACT_ATOMS: atom_id res chain seq x y z
N MET A 1 -1.91 -9.52 -38.06
CA MET A 1 -2.52 -9.74 -36.73
C MET A 1 -2.17 -8.55 -35.86
N PRO A 2 -3.12 -7.87 -35.19
CA PRO A 2 -2.78 -6.74 -34.37
C PRO A 2 -2.22 -7.25 -33.03
N THR A 3 -0.93 -7.04 -32.83
CA THR A 3 -0.26 -7.12 -31.54
C THR A 3 -0.98 -6.19 -30.57
N ALA A 4 -1.41 -6.71 -29.43
CA ALA A 4 -2.02 -5.88 -28.40
C ALA A 4 -0.91 -5.01 -27.80
N ASN A 5 -0.77 -3.77 -28.29
CA ASN A 5 0.16 -2.82 -27.69
C ASN A 5 -0.23 -2.65 -26.22
N PRO A 6 0.68 -2.94 -25.25
CA PRO A 6 0.38 -2.67 -23.85
C PRO A 6 0.06 -1.19 -23.73
N THR A 7 -1.17 -0.90 -23.28
CA THR A 7 -1.56 0.50 -23.10
C THR A 7 -0.61 1.13 -22.08
N ARG A 8 -0.30 2.42 -22.23
CA ARG A 8 0.55 3.15 -21.27
C ARG A 8 0.08 3.00 -19.82
N TRP A 9 -1.22 2.73 -19.63
CA TRP A 9 -1.84 2.42 -18.35
C TRP A 9 -1.36 1.11 -17.72
N VAL A 10 -1.14 0.04 -18.47
CA VAL A 10 -0.63 -1.24 -17.92
C VAL A 10 0.76 -1.02 -17.32
N GLY A 11 1.63 -0.28 -18.03
CA GLY A 11 2.94 0.10 -17.50
C GLY A 11 2.84 0.93 -16.22
N ALA A 12 1.91 1.89 -16.17
CA ALA A 12 1.67 2.69 -14.97
C ALA A 12 1.18 1.84 -13.78
N VAL A 13 0.30 0.86 -14.01
CA VAL A 13 -0.17 -0.06 -12.96
C VAL A 13 0.97 -0.92 -12.43
N LEU A 14 1.79 -1.52 -13.32
CA LEU A 14 2.95 -2.32 -12.92
C LEU A 14 3.94 -1.50 -12.10
N PHE A 15 4.29 -0.31 -12.59
CA PHE A 15 5.18 0.60 -11.89
C PHE A 15 4.64 0.95 -10.51
N ALA A 16 3.37 1.36 -10.42
CA ALA A 16 2.73 1.71 -9.15
C ALA A 16 2.73 0.52 -8.18
N LEU A 17 2.38 -0.69 -8.63
CA LEU A 17 2.40 -1.90 -7.79
C LEU A 17 3.79 -2.23 -7.27
N MET A 18 4.80 -2.26 -8.15
CA MET A 18 6.16 -2.60 -7.77
C MET A 18 6.78 -1.55 -6.84
N PHE A 19 6.57 -0.27 -7.16
CA PHE A 19 7.02 0.84 -6.32
C PHE A 19 6.36 0.76 -4.95
N TRP A 20 5.04 0.60 -4.90
CA TRP A 20 4.28 0.57 -3.66
C TRP A 20 4.62 -0.64 -2.78
N PHE A 21 4.75 -1.83 -3.38
CA PHE A 21 5.19 -3.04 -2.68
C PHE A 21 6.60 -2.86 -2.08
N SER A 22 7.55 -2.38 -2.88
CA SER A 22 8.94 -2.22 -2.45
C SER A 22 9.09 -1.12 -1.39
N SER A 23 8.39 -0.01 -1.55
CA SER A 23 8.45 1.11 -0.61
C SER A 23 7.81 0.76 0.73
N SER A 24 6.75 -0.05 0.74
CA SER A 24 6.15 -0.59 1.97
C SER A 24 7.16 -1.45 2.74
N LEU A 25 7.83 -2.39 2.06
CA LEU A 25 8.88 -3.20 2.68
C LEU A 25 10.04 -2.33 3.20
N LEU A 26 10.46 -1.32 2.44
CA LEU A 26 11.52 -0.41 2.87
C LEU A 26 11.12 0.35 4.14
N MET A 27 9.90 0.88 4.19
CA MET A 27 9.41 1.61 5.37
C MET A 27 9.39 0.73 6.61
N ASP A 28 8.82 -0.46 6.53
CA ASP A 28 8.57 -1.30 7.71
C ASP A 28 9.77 -2.12 8.16
N PHE A 29 10.62 -2.57 7.24
CA PHE A 29 11.75 -3.45 7.58
C PHE A 29 13.10 -2.73 7.64
N VAL A 30 13.21 -1.52 7.08
CA VAL A 30 14.48 -0.79 7.07
C VAL A 30 14.35 0.52 7.84
N ILE A 31 13.42 1.38 7.45
CA ILE A 31 13.32 2.73 8.01
C ILE A 31 12.86 2.66 9.47
N MET A 32 11.73 2.01 9.76
CA MET A 32 11.19 1.92 11.12
C MET A 32 12.14 1.25 12.13
N PRO A 33 12.71 0.07 11.84
CA PRO A 33 13.69 -0.55 12.73
C PRO A 33 14.95 0.30 12.88
N GLY A 34 15.39 0.98 11.82
CA GLY A 34 16.51 1.92 11.87
C GLY A 34 16.25 3.09 12.83
N LEU A 35 15.05 3.68 12.79
CA LEU A 35 14.64 4.73 13.72
C LEU A 35 14.57 4.24 15.17
N PHE A 36 14.12 3.00 15.37
CA PHE A 36 14.07 2.36 16.69
C PHE A 36 15.47 2.13 17.27
N VAL A 37 16.35 1.44 16.53
CA VAL A 37 17.73 1.14 16.96
C VAL A 37 18.56 2.41 17.12
N GLY A 38 18.34 3.40 16.24
CA GLY A 38 19.01 4.71 16.31
C GLY A 38 18.58 5.58 17.50
N GLY A 39 17.65 5.12 18.35
CA GLY A 39 17.18 5.88 19.51
C GLY A 39 16.37 7.13 19.16
N MET A 40 15.94 7.28 17.90
CA MET A 40 15.10 8.41 17.50
C MET A 40 13.73 8.34 18.15
N MET A 41 13.23 7.13 18.47
CA MET A 41 11.94 6.94 19.12
C MET A 41 11.86 7.48 20.56
N SER A 42 13.00 7.67 21.23
CA SER A 42 13.06 8.26 22.58
C SER A 42 13.22 9.78 22.57
N GLN A 43 13.31 10.41 21.40
CA GLN A 43 13.45 11.86 21.30
C GLN A 43 12.09 12.56 21.46
N PRO A 44 12.03 13.76 22.08
CA PRO A 44 10.79 14.51 22.27
C PRO A 44 10.05 14.82 20.95
N ASP A 45 10.81 15.08 19.89
CA ASP A 45 10.29 15.42 18.56
C ASP A 45 9.92 14.20 17.69
N PHE A 46 10.06 12.98 18.23
CA PHE A 46 9.80 11.77 17.47
C PHE A 46 8.36 11.67 16.98
N GLY A 47 7.40 12.00 17.84
CA GLY A 47 5.98 11.91 17.50
C GLY A 47 5.61 12.81 16.32
N SER A 48 6.11 14.05 16.29
CA SER A 48 5.83 15.01 15.23
C SER A 48 6.59 14.67 13.93
N ALA A 49 7.88 14.33 14.03
CA ALA A 49 8.69 13.92 12.88
C ALA A 49 8.19 12.62 12.24
N GLY A 50 7.87 11.62 13.08
CA GLY A 50 7.26 10.36 12.65
C GLY A 50 5.92 10.60 11.98
N TYR A 51 5.03 11.39 12.60
CA TYR A 51 3.74 11.72 12.00
C TYR A 51 3.90 12.39 10.62
N ALA A 52 4.83 13.33 10.46
CA ALA A 52 5.08 13.98 9.18
C ALA A 52 5.60 13.01 8.10
N MET A 53 6.53 12.11 8.45
CA MET A 53 7.07 11.11 7.53
C MET A 53 5.97 10.13 7.08
N PHE A 54 5.22 9.55 8.03
CA PHE A 54 4.12 8.64 7.74
C PHE A 54 2.97 9.34 7.03
N TRP A 55 2.73 10.62 7.33
CA TRP A 55 1.73 11.41 6.63
C TRP A 55 2.00 11.41 5.14
N VAL A 56 3.21 11.80 4.71
CA VAL A 56 3.57 11.84 3.29
C VAL A 56 3.51 10.44 2.67
N PHE A 57 4.10 9.44 3.35
CA PHE A 57 4.11 8.07 2.86
C PHE A 57 2.69 7.56 2.60
N ASN A 58 1.77 7.68 3.55
CA ASN A 58 0.39 7.22 3.41
C ASN A 58 -0.34 7.87 2.22
N ARG A 59 -0.03 9.13 1.86
CA ARG A 59 -0.61 9.77 0.64
C ARG A 59 -0.03 9.17 -0.63
N LEU A 60 1.26 8.83 -0.64
CA LEU A 60 1.87 8.14 -1.78
C LEU A 60 1.24 6.77 -1.98
N GLU A 61 0.89 6.06 -0.90
CA GLU A 61 0.17 4.80 -0.99
C GLU A 61 -1.22 4.96 -1.60
N LEU A 62 -1.98 5.96 -1.14
CA LEU A 62 -3.29 6.28 -1.71
C LEU A 62 -3.19 6.64 -3.21
N LEU A 63 -2.15 7.39 -3.59
CA LEU A 63 -1.89 7.70 -5.00
C LEU A 63 -1.62 6.41 -5.80
N CYS A 64 -0.80 5.50 -5.28
CA CYS A 64 -0.52 4.22 -5.93
C CYS A 64 -1.80 3.40 -6.10
N ALA A 65 -2.60 3.24 -5.03
CA ALA A 65 -3.87 2.52 -5.09
C ALA A 65 -4.84 3.15 -6.10
N ALA A 66 -4.94 4.48 -6.13
CA ALA A 66 -5.78 5.19 -7.09
C ALA A 66 -5.33 4.98 -8.54
N VAL A 67 -4.02 5.01 -8.81
CA VAL A 67 -3.45 4.74 -10.14
C VAL A 67 -3.73 3.30 -10.57
N ILE A 68 -3.59 2.33 -9.66
CA ILE A 68 -3.85 0.91 -9.94
C ILE A 68 -5.32 0.71 -10.31
N VAL A 69 -6.25 1.17 -9.46
CA VAL A 69 -7.69 1.04 -9.72
C VAL A 69 -8.07 1.72 -11.03
N THR A 70 -7.60 2.96 -11.25
CA THR A 70 -7.88 3.71 -12.48
C THR A 70 -7.33 3.00 -13.71
N GLY A 71 -6.07 2.55 -13.68
CA GLY A 71 -5.45 1.86 -14.79
C GLY A 71 -6.15 0.56 -15.14
N LEU A 72 -6.59 -0.22 -14.14
CA LEU A 72 -7.39 -1.44 -14.37
C LEU A 72 -8.77 -1.13 -14.93
N LEU A 73 -9.45 -0.07 -14.47
CA LEU A 73 -10.74 0.35 -15.01
C LEU A 73 -10.62 0.83 -16.46
N VAL A 74 -9.61 1.64 -16.78
CA VAL A 74 -9.33 2.10 -18.16
C VAL A 74 -8.98 0.92 -19.06
N ALA A 75 -8.16 -0.03 -18.60
CA ALA A 75 -7.85 -1.24 -19.35
C ALA A 75 -9.10 -2.08 -19.64
N ARG A 76 -10.05 -2.13 -18.69
CA ARG A 76 -11.35 -2.79 -18.87
C ARG A 76 -12.26 -2.04 -19.84
N GLN A 77 -12.29 -0.70 -19.78
CA GLN A 77 -13.14 0.14 -20.62
C GLN A 77 -12.66 0.22 -22.08
N SER A 78 -11.35 0.20 -22.30
CA SER A 78 -10.73 0.28 -23.65
C SER A 78 -10.96 -0.96 -24.52
N ARG A 79 -11.87 -1.88 -24.13
CA ARG A 79 -12.16 -3.11 -24.86
C ARG A 79 -13.15 -2.89 -25.99
N SER A 80 -12.69 -3.22 -27.20
CA SER A 80 -13.51 -3.77 -28.28
C SER A 80 -13.18 -5.28 -28.40
N GLN A 81 -14.13 -6.14 -28.04
CA GLN A 81 -14.25 -7.55 -28.48
C GLN A 81 -13.19 -8.64 -28.13
N LYS A 82 -12.52 -8.63 -26.96
CA LYS A 82 -11.82 -9.85 -26.45
C LYS A 82 -12.54 -10.50 -25.26
N PRO A 83 -12.60 -11.84 -25.13
CA PRO A 83 -13.32 -12.51 -24.04
C PRO A 83 -12.62 -12.36 -22.68
N VAL A 84 -13.42 -12.25 -21.61
CA VAL A 84 -13.03 -11.96 -20.20
C VAL A 84 -12.24 -13.11 -19.55
N MET A 85 -12.30 -14.33 -20.07
CA MET A 85 -11.78 -15.53 -19.38
C MET A 85 -10.29 -15.84 -19.62
N ALA A 86 -9.59 -15.12 -20.50
CA ALA A 86 -8.20 -15.43 -20.86
C ALA A 86 -7.12 -14.60 -20.14
N SER A 87 -7.51 -13.50 -19.47
CA SER A 87 -6.59 -12.51 -18.90
C SER A 87 -6.92 -12.21 -17.43
N GLY A 88 -6.00 -12.49 -16.52
CA GLY A 88 -6.02 -12.17 -15.10
C GLY A 88 -6.12 -10.68 -14.79
N LEU A 89 -5.53 -9.80 -15.60
CA LEU A 89 -5.62 -8.34 -15.55
C LEU A 89 -7.05 -7.84 -15.78
N LEU A 90 -7.78 -8.54 -16.67
CA LEU A 90 -9.14 -8.19 -17.08
C LEU A 90 -10.20 -9.00 -16.30
N SER A 91 -9.74 -9.84 -15.38
CA SER A 91 -10.59 -10.59 -14.47
C SER A 91 -11.29 -9.64 -13.50
N ARG A 92 -12.55 -9.94 -13.18
CA ARG A 92 -13.28 -9.22 -12.13
C ARG A 92 -12.50 -9.24 -10.81
N TRP A 93 -11.80 -10.35 -10.53
CA TRP A 93 -10.99 -10.52 -9.34
C TRP A 93 -9.87 -9.50 -9.19
N ALA A 94 -9.22 -9.05 -10.28
CA ALA A 94 -8.17 -8.05 -10.21
C ALA A 94 -8.73 -6.67 -9.79
N ILE A 95 -9.93 -6.32 -10.26
CA ILE A 95 -10.59 -5.06 -9.90
C ILE A 95 -11.08 -5.11 -8.46
N GLU A 96 -11.75 -6.19 -8.05
CA GLU A 96 -12.20 -6.36 -6.66
C GLU A 96 -11.03 -6.30 -5.68
N LEU A 97 -9.91 -6.94 -6.03
CA LEU A 97 -8.73 -6.95 -5.18
C LEU A 97 -8.04 -5.57 -5.14
N ALA A 98 -7.99 -4.83 -6.25
CA ALA A 98 -7.51 -3.46 -6.26
C ALA A 98 -8.40 -2.50 -5.45
N LEU A 99 -9.73 -2.67 -5.50
CA LEU A 99 -10.67 -1.91 -4.66
C LEU A 99 -10.50 -2.26 -3.18
N GLY A 100 -10.29 -3.54 -2.85
CA GLY A 100 -9.97 -3.98 -1.49
C GLY A 100 -8.68 -3.34 -0.96
N LEU A 101 -7.63 -3.27 -1.78
CA LEU A 101 -6.38 -2.58 -1.46
C LEU A 101 -6.57 -1.07 -1.27
N LEU A 102 -7.40 -0.43 -2.09
CA LEU A 102 -7.76 0.97 -1.91
C LEU A 102 -8.53 1.21 -0.61
N ALA A 103 -9.49 0.35 -0.28
CA ALA A 103 -10.22 0.44 0.99
C ALA A 103 -9.27 0.27 2.19
N LEU A 104 -8.35 -0.70 2.10
CA LEU A 104 -7.37 -0.96 3.14
C LEU A 104 -6.42 0.22 3.36
N THR A 105 -5.92 0.83 2.27
CA THR A 105 -5.08 2.05 2.35
C THR A 105 -5.81 3.24 2.94
N LEU A 106 -7.10 3.41 2.64
CA LEU A 106 -7.92 4.45 3.27
C LEU A 106 -8.04 4.22 4.78
N VAL A 107 -8.28 2.99 5.21
CA VAL A 107 -8.35 2.63 6.64
C VAL A 107 -7.01 2.88 7.33
N LEU A 108 -5.90 2.42 6.74
CA LEU A 108 -4.56 2.65 7.28
C LEU A 108 -4.26 4.15 7.39
N THR A 109 -4.59 4.93 6.36
CA THR A 109 -4.26 6.36 6.28
C THR A 109 -5.11 7.23 7.19
N TYR A 110 -6.40 6.96 7.28
CA TYR A 110 -7.36 7.87 7.93
C TYR A 110 -7.92 7.36 9.26
N ALA A 111 -7.75 6.08 9.59
CA ALA A 111 -8.15 5.54 10.89
C ALA A 111 -6.94 5.13 11.73
N ILE A 112 -6.08 4.24 11.21
CA ILE A 112 -5.00 3.64 12.00
C ILE A 112 -3.89 4.67 12.29
N ALA A 113 -3.38 5.35 11.26
CA ALA A 113 -2.28 6.29 11.44
C ALA A 113 -2.62 7.48 12.36
N PRO A 114 -3.81 8.13 12.25
CA PRO A 114 -4.19 9.17 13.22
C PRO A 114 -4.37 8.64 14.64
N ALA A 115 -4.97 7.45 14.81
CA ALA A 115 -5.15 6.84 16.12
C ALA A 115 -3.79 6.54 16.79
N MET A 116 -2.84 5.96 16.06
CA MET A 116 -1.47 5.78 16.55
C MET A 116 -0.76 7.10 16.86
N GLY A 117 -0.89 8.09 15.96
CA GLY A 117 -0.30 9.42 16.17
C GLY A 117 -0.81 10.08 17.46
N SER A 118 -2.10 9.93 17.76
CA SER A 118 -2.70 10.46 18.98
C SER A 118 -2.18 9.78 20.26
N LEU A 119 -1.92 8.47 20.20
CA LEU A 119 -1.35 7.71 21.32
C LEU A 119 0.14 8.02 21.54
N GLY A 120 0.85 8.42 20.48
CA GLY A 120 2.26 8.81 20.54
C GLY A 120 2.49 10.30 20.84
N ALA A 121 1.43 11.13 20.85
CA ALA A 121 1.56 12.55 21.16
C ALA A 121 1.67 12.77 22.67
N ALA A 122 2.72 13.48 23.11
CA ALA A 122 2.85 13.93 24.48
C ALA A 122 1.90 15.13 24.72
N LEU A 123 0.63 14.83 24.99
CA LEU A 123 -0.41 15.83 25.20
C LEU A 123 -0.28 16.54 26.57
N ASP A 124 0.41 15.92 27.53
CA ASP A 124 0.71 16.49 28.84
C ASP A 124 2.23 16.51 29.06
N PRO A 125 2.89 17.69 28.97
CA PRO A 125 4.34 17.80 29.19
C PRO A 125 4.74 17.62 30.66
N PHE A 126 3.78 17.56 31.59
CA PHE A 126 4.00 17.38 33.02
C PHE A 126 3.61 15.98 33.52
N ALA A 127 3.02 15.13 32.67
CA ALA A 127 2.75 13.75 33.02
C ALA A 127 4.08 13.00 33.18
N ALA A 128 4.29 12.36 34.34
CA ALA A 128 5.38 11.41 34.50
C ALA A 128 5.23 10.34 33.43
N THR A 129 6.25 10.16 32.57
CA THR A 129 6.25 9.23 31.43
C THR A 129 5.68 7.88 31.82
N VAL A 130 4.39 7.70 31.56
CA VAL A 130 3.68 6.45 31.80
C VAL A 130 4.20 5.47 30.76
N GLU A 131 4.47 4.23 31.19
CA GLU A 131 4.87 3.10 30.33
C GLU A 131 4.19 3.15 28.96
N GLN A 132 4.93 2.69 27.94
CA GLN A 132 4.40 2.55 26.58
C GLN A 132 3.00 1.92 26.64
N PRO A 133 1.94 2.67 26.29
CA PRO A 133 0.58 2.23 26.59
C PRO A 133 0.34 0.86 25.96
N ALA A 134 -0.22 -0.09 26.70
CA ALA A 134 -0.60 -1.40 26.16
C ALA A 134 -1.49 -1.26 24.90
N ALA A 135 -2.20 -0.14 24.76
CA ALA A 135 -2.94 0.25 23.57
C ALA A 135 -2.03 0.44 22.33
N MET A 136 -0.84 1.03 22.48
CA MET A 136 0.09 1.28 21.37
C MET A 136 0.65 -0.03 20.79
N ALA A 137 0.96 -1.01 21.64
CA ALA A 137 1.40 -2.33 21.19
C ALA A 137 0.31 -3.06 20.40
N LYS A 138 -0.95 -2.99 20.87
CA LYS A 138 -2.10 -3.55 20.15
C LYS A 138 -2.31 -2.88 18.79
N MET A 139 -2.18 -1.56 18.73
CA MET A 139 -2.29 -0.82 17.47
C MET A 139 -1.20 -1.24 16.48
N HIS A 140 0.06 -1.38 16.92
CA HIS A 140 1.14 -1.87 16.06
C HIS A 140 0.84 -3.27 15.52
N GLY A 141 0.33 -4.18 16.35
CA GLY A 141 -0.08 -5.50 15.89
C GLY A 141 -1.18 -5.44 14.82
N LEU A 142 -2.19 -4.59 15.00
CA LEU A 142 -3.24 -4.37 14.00
C LEU A 142 -2.69 -3.80 12.70
N TYR A 143 -1.82 -2.78 12.78
CA TYR A 143 -1.13 -2.20 11.64
C TYR A 143 -0.36 -3.27 10.85
N PHE A 144 0.52 -4.03 11.50
CA PHE A 144 1.30 -5.07 10.84
C PHE A 144 0.43 -6.16 10.20
N GLY A 145 -0.68 -6.53 10.84
CA GLY A 145 -1.64 -7.48 10.26
C GLY A 145 -2.29 -6.97 8.97
N LEU A 146 -2.74 -5.71 8.99
CA LEU A 146 -3.32 -5.06 7.81
C LEU A 146 -2.27 -4.84 6.71
N GLU A 147 -1.06 -4.48 7.09
CA GLU A 147 0.09 -4.29 6.21
C GLU A 147 0.48 -5.59 5.50
N ALA A 148 0.54 -6.70 6.22
CA ALA A 148 0.77 -8.02 5.63
C ALA A 148 -0.33 -8.36 4.61
N LEU A 149 -1.61 -8.08 4.93
CA LEU A 149 -2.72 -8.28 4.00
C LEU A 149 -2.59 -7.41 2.74
N LYS A 150 -2.14 -6.16 2.90
CA LYS A 150 -1.83 -5.24 1.79
C LYS A 150 -0.77 -5.83 0.86
N LEU A 151 0.35 -6.29 1.43
CA LEU A 151 1.47 -6.86 0.68
C LEU A 151 1.06 -8.14 -0.05
N LEU A 152 0.27 -9.00 0.59
CA LEU A 152 -0.31 -10.19 -0.06
C LEU A 152 -1.20 -9.80 -1.23
N GLY A 153 -2.05 -8.77 -1.08
CA GLY A 153 -2.88 -8.27 -2.17
C GLY A 153 -2.06 -7.70 -3.33
N CYS A 154 -1.05 -6.87 -3.05
CA CYS A 154 -0.13 -6.36 -4.06
C CYS A 154 0.60 -7.49 -4.79
N GLY A 155 1.09 -8.50 -4.06
CA GLY A 155 1.73 -9.69 -4.63
C GLY A 155 0.77 -10.53 -5.49
N ALA A 156 -0.48 -10.68 -5.05
CA ALA A 156 -1.51 -11.37 -5.82
C ALA A 156 -1.83 -10.63 -7.14
N LEU A 157 -1.96 -9.30 -7.13
CA LEU A 157 -2.11 -8.52 -8.36
C LEU A 157 -0.89 -8.67 -9.26
N LEU A 158 0.32 -8.51 -8.74
CA LEU A 158 1.55 -8.67 -9.52
C LEU A 158 1.61 -10.06 -10.19
N SER A 159 1.27 -11.12 -9.45
CA SER A 159 1.23 -12.48 -10.01
C SER A 159 0.22 -12.61 -11.15
N LEU A 160 -0.98 -12.05 -11.01
CA LEU A 160 -1.99 -12.02 -12.08
C LEU A 160 -1.51 -11.22 -13.29
N LEU A 161 -0.83 -10.10 -13.07
CA LEU A 161 -0.29 -9.24 -14.13
C LEU A 161 0.83 -9.92 -14.92
N TYR A 162 1.79 -10.54 -14.22
CA TYR A 162 2.89 -11.27 -14.86
C TYR A 162 2.41 -12.53 -15.59
N GLY A 163 1.42 -13.23 -15.03
CA GLY A 163 0.79 -14.38 -15.69
C GLY A 163 0.15 -14.02 -17.04
N ASP A 164 -0.38 -12.81 -17.17
CA ASP A 164 -0.94 -12.31 -18.43
C ASP A 164 0.10 -11.90 -19.44
N LEU A 165 1.16 -11.20 -19.00
CA LEU A 165 2.28 -10.81 -19.86
C LEU A 165 2.95 -12.03 -20.48
N SER A 166 3.28 -13.03 -19.65
CA SER A 166 3.94 -14.26 -20.12
C SER A 166 3.10 -15.05 -21.14
N ARG A 167 1.76 -15.04 -21.02
CA ARG A 167 0.87 -15.67 -22.01
C ARG A 167 0.80 -14.88 -23.32
N ALA A 168 0.96 -13.56 -23.28
CA ALA A 168 0.97 -12.72 -24.46
C ALA A 168 2.24 -12.92 -25.31
N ASP A 169 3.38 -13.23 -24.68
CA ASP A 169 4.65 -13.47 -25.38
C ASP A 169 4.72 -14.84 -26.08
N THR A 170 3.84 -15.78 -25.71
CA THR A 170 3.81 -17.15 -26.27
C THR A 170 2.91 -17.32 -27.51
N ILE A 171 2.24 -16.26 -27.97
CA ILE A 171 1.29 -16.29 -29.11
C ILE A 171 1.83 -15.44 -30.26
#